data_AF-A0AAE1E2G7-F1
#
_entry.id   AF-A0AAE1E2G7-F1
#
_cell.length_a   1.000
_cell.length_b   1.000
_cell.length_c   1.000
_cell.angle_alpha   90.00
_cell.angle_beta   90.00
_cell.angle_gamma   90.00
#
_symmetry.space_group_name_H-M   'P 1'
#
loop_
_entity.id
_entity.type
_entity.pdbx_description
1 polymer ?
#
loop_
_entity_poly.entity_id
_entity_poly.type
_entity_poly.pdbx_seq_one_letter_code
_entity_poly.pdbx_strand_id
1 'polypeptide(L)'
;MEFFSPLPLTQAEQKLLESLRKPPHLRLIPAARSLSVKVTEGRAQMPSKPCSRIHAADTWHLAQPRGFMLHGHWVRTDCATGRLDAAMERACLTNTTLTFAGDSTLLQFFTDLVPRTGCALLEAHVHNWHRPRACVKPDTGFQMSWALHAYPVHPVSDHWALKTDFREVTDLLDAIPADGTAAHNNDGVRLQDGNVLHHQQHQQQQQTQQQQQSQRHRHVVLISLFIHLSIHHVNVFGQRMRAVRMAVERLLERSPSTLVLVRGPHTAYHGWPPHLGGDMMGPVIREIIVEEFRPLRDKVVYLDFWDMTVAMENSNFHPDPPINTAMLNAMLHHILKYLTVKETVSQKLLKYRRHLKKESEVPFCPRPILQEVR
;
A
#
# COMPACT_ATOMS: atom_id res chain seq x y z
N MET A 1 16.18 12.70 -37.07
CA MET A 1 14.82 12.16 -37.20
C MET A 1 13.86 13.22 -36.68
N GLU A 2 13.26 14.01 -37.55
CA GLU A 2 12.12 14.86 -37.18
C GLU A 2 10.89 13.96 -37.11
N PHE A 3 10.38 13.72 -35.90
CA PHE A 3 9.08 13.09 -35.75
C PHE A 3 8.03 14.16 -36.06
N PHE A 4 7.44 14.10 -37.26
CA PHE A 4 6.16 14.75 -37.53
C PHE A 4 5.13 14.16 -36.57
N SER A 5 4.76 14.91 -35.53
CA SER A 5 3.74 14.50 -34.57
C SER A 5 2.36 14.55 -35.26
N PRO A 6 1.68 13.41 -35.53
CA PRO A 6 0.47 13.41 -36.34
C PRO A 6 -0.81 13.64 -35.52
N LEU A 7 -0.71 13.96 -34.23
CA LEU A 7 -1.86 14.15 -33.34
C LEU A 7 -1.83 15.53 -32.68
N PRO A 8 -2.95 16.27 -32.66
CA PRO A 8 -3.04 17.53 -31.95
C PRO A 8 -2.84 17.29 -30.46
N LEU A 9 -1.86 18.00 -29.88
CA LEU A 9 -1.59 17.96 -28.45
C LEU A 9 -2.84 18.44 -27.69
N THR A 10 -3.19 17.72 -26.62
CA THR A 10 -4.15 18.20 -25.64
C THR A 10 -3.57 19.43 -24.91
N GLN A 11 -4.45 20.24 -24.30
CA GLN A 11 -4.02 21.41 -23.53
C GLN A 11 -3.08 21.03 -22.35
N ALA A 12 -3.21 19.82 -21.80
CA ALA A 12 -2.32 19.30 -20.76
C ALA A 12 -0.93 18.94 -21.30
N GLU A 13 -0.86 18.26 -22.45
CA GLU A 13 0.40 17.92 -23.12
C GLU A 13 1.14 19.19 -23.58
N GLN A 14 0.41 20.21 -24.03
CA GLN A 14 1.01 21.49 -24.40
C GLN A 14 1.60 22.23 -23.19
N LYS A 15 0.90 22.26 -22.06
CA LYS A 15 1.44 22.81 -20.79
C LYS A 15 2.66 22.04 -20.30
N LEU A 16 2.66 20.71 -20.42
CA LEU A 16 3.81 19.88 -20.08
C LEU A 16 5.00 20.20 -20.98
N LEU A 17 4.80 20.24 -22.30
CA LEU A 17 5.86 20.60 -23.26
C LEU A 17 6.40 22.02 -23.03
N GLU A 18 5.55 22.99 -22.71
CA GLU A 18 5.98 24.34 -22.33
C GLU A 18 6.77 24.35 -21.02
N SER A 19 6.42 23.50 -20.05
CA SER A 19 7.17 23.36 -18.81
C SER A 19 8.55 22.70 -19.01
N LEU A 20 8.64 21.76 -19.96
CA LEU A 20 9.88 21.08 -20.35
C LEU A 20 10.79 21.94 -21.24
N ARG A 21 10.22 22.91 -21.97
CA ARG A 21 10.97 23.92 -22.76
C ARG A 21 11.63 24.98 -21.91
N LYS A 22 11.21 25.16 -20.64
CA LYS A 22 11.98 25.97 -19.69
C LYS A 22 13.33 25.29 -19.54
N PRO A 23 14.46 26.03 -19.62
CA PRO A 23 15.78 25.42 -19.47
C PRO A 23 15.75 24.58 -18.20
N PRO A 24 16.06 23.28 -18.27
CA PRO A 24 15.97 22.45 -17.10
C PRO A 24 16.88 23.08 -16.04
N HIS A 25 16.45 23.10 -14.79
CA HIS A 25 17.36 23.38 -13.68
C HIS A 25 18.46 22.30 -13.53
N LEU A 26 18.65 21.44 -14.54
CA LEU A 26 19.83 20.60 -14.72
C LEU A 26 21.02 21.46 -15.15
N ARG A 27 21.69 22.04 -14.14
CA ARG A 27 23.08 22.43 -14.29
C ARG A 27 23.91 21.14 -14.34
N LEU A 28 24.21 20.66 -15.54
CA LEU A 28 25.23 19.63 -15.71
C LEU A 28 26.54 20.19 -15.14
N ILE A 29 27.03 19.58 -14.06
CA ILE A 29 28.34 19.91 -13.52
C ILE A 29 29.34 19.35 -14.55
N PRO A 30 30.16 20.19 -15.21
CA PRO A 30 31.13 19.70 -16.17
C PRO A 30 32.03 18.66 -15.50
N ALA A 31 32.26 17.52 -16.15
CA ALA A 31 33.02 16.38 -15.63
C ALA A 31 34.44 16.74 -15.13
N ALA A 32 34.95 17.92 -15.47
CA ALA A 32 36.27 18.42 -15.10
C ALA A 32 36.35 19.10 -13.72
N ARG A 33 35.27 19.16 -12.92
CA ARG A 33 35.32 19.72 -11.56
C ARG A 33 35.27 18.61 -10.51
N SER A 34 36.33 18.49 -9.72
CA SER A 34 36.31 17.69 -8.50
C SER A 34 35.27 18.26 -7.53
N LEU A 35 34.27 17.46 -7.17
CA LEU A 35 33.32 17.80 -6.12
C LEU A 35 33.93 17.39 -4.77
N SER A 36 34.47 18.36 -4.04
CA SER A 36 34.94 18.11 -2.67
C SER A 36 33.78 18.27 -1.69
N VAL A 37 33.20 17.16 -1.25
CA VAL A 37 32.17 17.15 -0.20
C VAL A 37 32.88 17.16 1.16
N LYS A 38 32.81 18.28 1.88
CA LYS A 38 33.29 18.36 3.27
C LYS A 38 32.19 17.86 4.20
N VAL A 39 32.30 16.60 4.61
CA VAL A 39 31.42 16.03 5.64
C VAL A 39 31.90 16.51 7.00
N THR A 40 31.06 17.27 7.69
CA THR A 40 31.28 17.65 9.09
C THR A 40 30.49 16.71 9.99
N GLU A 41 31.05 16.33 11.13
CA GLU A 41 30.29 15.59 12.15
C GLU A 41 29.08 16.41 12.61
N GLY A 42 27.93 15.74 12.75
CA GLY A 42 26.68 16.36 13.14
C GLY A 42 25.64 15.33 13.53
N ARG A 43 24.59 15.75 14.24
CA ARG A 43 23.43 14.91 14.52
C ARG A 43 22.40 15.10 13.42
N ALA A 44 21.90 14.00 12.87
CA ALA A 44 20.79 14.05 11.91
C ALA A 44 19.58 14.72 12.55
N GLN A 45 18.96 15.66 11.83
CA GLN A 45 17.76 16.32 12.30
C GLN A 45 16.57 15.35 12.21
N MET A 46 16.11 14.87 13.36
CA MET A 46 14.95 13.99 13.44
C MET A 46 13.66 14.81 13.45
N PRO A 47 12.60 14.38 12.75
CA PRO A 47 11.29 15.00 12.89
C PRO A 47 10.76 14.82 14.32
N SER A 48 10.15 15.86 14.89
CA SER A 48 9.56 15.81 16.23
C SER A 48 8.05 15.53 16.22
N LYS A 49 7.38 15.77 15.08
CA LYS A 49 5.93 15.60 14.93
C LYS A 49 5.56 14.11 14.89
N PRO A 50 4.65 13.59 15.73
CA PRO A 50 4.24 12.20 15.65
C PRO A 50 3.42 11.92 14.38
N CYS A 51 3.62 10.75 13.76
CA CYS A 51 2.92 10.37 12.52
C CYS A 51 1.38 10.26 12.67
N SER A 52 0.85 10.12 13.89
CA SER A 52 -0.58 10.18 14.18
C SER A 52 -1.24 11.51 13.80
N ARG A 53 -0.45 12.59 13.65
CA ARG A 53 -0.91 13.94 13.26
C ARG A 53 -0.74 14.27 11.78
N ILE A 54 -0.35 13.29 10.96
CA ILE A 54 -0.29 13.45 9.51
C ILE A 54 -1.68 13.09 8.97
N HIS A 55 -2.23 13.84 8.02
CA HIS A 55 -3.47 13.47 7.33
C HIS A 55 -3.16 12.66 6.07
N ALA A 56 -4.13 11.96 5.50
CA ALA A 56 -3.92 11.27 4.22
C ALA A 56 -3.55 12.28 3.12
N ALA A 57 -4.18 13.45 3.11
CA ALA A 57 -3.92 14.52 2.16
C ALA A 57 -2.46 14.97 2.14
N ASP A 58 -1.81 15.01 3.31
CA ASP A 58 -0.40 15.43 3.43
C ASP A 58 0.54 14.52 2.64
N THR A 59 0.20 13.24 2.46
CA THR A 59 1.06 12.24 1.79
C THR A 59 1.22 12.50 0.28
N TRP A 60 0.31 13.28 -0.31
CA TRP A 60 0.31 13.62 -1.74
C TRP A 60 1.23 14.80 -2.09
N HIS A 61 1.59 15.64 -1.10
CA HIS A 61 2.28 16.91 -1.32
C HIS A 61 3.51 17.11 -0.43
N LEU A 62 4.11 16.02 0.08
CA LEU A 62 5.34 16.12 0.86
C LEU A 62 6.47 16.71 0.01
N ALA A 63 7.19 17.66 0.61
CA ALA A 63 8.41 18.20 0.03
C ALA A 63 9.46 17.09 -0.09
N GLN A 64 10.21 17.11 -1.19
CA GLN A 64 11.36 16.23 -1.39
C GLN A 64 12.64 16.90 -0.82
N PRO A 65 13.56 16.13 -0.21
CA PRO A 65 13.48 14.69 0.00
C PRO A 65 12.51 14.32 1.14
N ARG A 66 11.73 13.25 0.93
CA ARG A 66 10.72 12.74 1.88
C ARG A 66 11.32 11.97 3.06
N GLY A 67 12.63 11.74 3.05
CA GLY A 67 13.35 11.01 4.08
C GLY A 67 14.83 10.85 3.75
N PHE A 68 15.53 10.12 4.61
CA PHE A 68 16.94 9.76 4.47
C PHE A 68 17.22 8.44 5.17
N MET A 69 18.32 7.77 4.79
CA MET A 69 18.76 6.55 5.46
C MET A 69 19.60 6.90 6.70
N LEU A 70 19.26 6.34 7.85
CA LEU A 70 20.03 6.48 9.08
C LEU A 70 20.13 5.13 9.79
N HIS A 71 21.36 4.66 9.99
CA HIS A 71 21.65 3.38 10.67
C HIS A 71 20.85 2.19 10.12
N GLY A 72 20.71 2.08 8.80
CA GLY A 72 19.98 1.00 8.14
C GLY A 72 18.45 1.11 8.18
N HIS A 73 17.92 2.27 8.57
CA HIS A 73 16.49 2.53 8.62
C HIS A 73 16.11 3.81 7.86
N TRP A 74 15.01 3.76 7.11
CA TRP A 74 14.46 4.94 6.46
C TRP A 74 13.80 5.85 7.49
N VAL A 75 14.34 7.06 7.65
CA VAL A 75 13.79 8.12 8.49
C VAL A 75 13.02 9.09 7.61
N ARG A 76 11.74 9.26 7.90
CA ARG A 76 10.89 10.24 7.21
C ARG A 76 11.21 11.67 7.65
N THR A 77 11.02 12.65 6.78
CA THR A 77 11.17 14.07 7.14
C THR A 77 9.89 14.71 7.67
N ASP A 78 8.71 14.17 7.35
CA ASP A 78 7.42 14.76 7.69
C ASP A 78 6.91 14.40 9.10
N CYS A 79 7.31 13.24 9.62
CA CYS A 79 6.92 12.78 10.96
C CYS A 79 7.87 11.75 11.56
N ALA A 80 7.88 11.69 12.89
CA ALA A 80 8.63 10.73 13.68
C ALA A 80 8.05 9.32 13.53
N THR A 81 8.81 8.48 12.84
CA THR A 81 8.62 7.02 12.82
C THR A 81 9.58 6.38 13.80
N GLY A 82 9.05 5.63 14.76
CA GLY A 82 9.86 4.74 15.60
C GLY A 82 10.37 3.54 14.80
N ARG A 83 11.15 2.68 15.45
CA ARG A 83 11.50 1.37 14.89
C ARG A 83 10.28 0.47 14.99
N LEU A 84 9.92 -0.18 13.88
CA LEU A 84 8.88 -1.20 13.87
C LEU A 84 9.43 -2.48 14.52
N ASP A 85 8.89 -2.86 15.67
CA ASP A 85 9.19 -4.15 16.30
C ASP A 85 8.09 -5.19 16.01
N ALA A 86 8.41 -6.47 16.28
CA ALA A 86 7.52 -7.59 16.01
C ALA A 86 6.24 -7.59 16.88
N ALA A 87 6.23 -6.91 18.04
CA ALA A 87 5.02 -6.79 18.86
C ALA A 87 4.08 -5.74 18.28
N MET A 88 4.62 -4.58 17.88
CA MET A 88 3.88 -3.52 17.19
C MET A 88 3.28 -4.02 15.89
N GLU A 89 4.04 -4.75 15.08
CA GLU A 89 3.56 -5.34 13.83
C GLU A 89 2.44 -6.36 14.07
N ARG A 90 2.60 -7.30 15.02
CA ARG A 90 1.53 -8.28 15.35
C ARG A 90 0.24 -7.60 15.80
N ALA A 91 0.34 -6.61 16.68
CA ALA A 91 -0.82 -5.83 17.12
C ALA A 91 -1.47 -5.05 15.96
N CYS A 92 -0.64 -4.58 15.02
CA CYS A 92 -1.09 -3.88 13.82
C CYS A 92 -1.92 -4.77 12.90
N LEU A 93 -1.58 -6.05 12.81
CA LEU A 93 -2.13 -6.99 11.84
C LEU A 93 -3.20 -7.92 12.42
N THR A 94 -3.42 -7.94 13.73
CA THR A 94 -4.53 -8.69 14.35
C THR A 94 -5.88 -8.21 13.77
N ASN A 95 -6.83 -9.12 13.52
CA ASN A 95 -8.15 -8.86 12.95
C ASN A 95 -8.09 -7.95 11.71
N THR A 96 -7.14 -8.23 10.80
CA THR A 96 -6.88 -7.40 9.62
C THR A 96 -6.81 -8.25 8.37
N THR A 97 -7.56 -7.84 7.34
CA THR A 97 -7.43 -8.32 5.97
C THR A 97 -6.58 -7.33 5.17
N LEU A 98 -5.45 -7.80 4.64
CA LEU A 98 -4.63 -7.08 3.67
C LEU A 98 -4.94 -7.58 2.25
N THR A 99 -5.32 -6.68 1.34
CA THR A 99 -5.53 -7.01 -0.07
C THR A 99 -4.54 -6.25 -0.93
N PHE A 100 -3.63 -6.96 -1.57
CA PHE A 100 -2.69 -6.42 -2.56
C PHE A 100 -3.27 -6.62 -3.97
N ALA A 101 -3.66 -5.54 -4.61
CA ALA A 101 -4.21 -5.53 -5.97
C ALA A 101 -3.23 -4.84 -6.90
N GLY A 102 -2.45 -5.59 -7.68
CA GLY A 102 -1.44 -4.95 -8.50
C GLY A 102 -0.37 -5.83 -9.09
N ASP A 103 0.86 -5.33 -9.06
CA ASP A 103 2.00 -5.88 -9.79
C ASP A 103 2.87 -6.84 -8.96
N SER A 104 3.98 -7.31 -9.55
CA SER A 104 4.94 -8.22 -8.92
C SER A 104 5.66 -7.62 -7.70
N THR A 105 5.71 -6.30 -7.56
CA THR A 105 6.37 -5.68 -6.40
C THR A 105 5.48 -5.70 -5.16
N LEU A 106 4.15 -5.78 -5.32
CA LEU A 106 3.26 -6.12 -4.22
C LEU A 106 3.29 -7.61 -3.88
N LEU A 107 3.66 -8.47 -4.83
CA LEU A 107 3.97 -9.88 -4.53
C LEU A 107 5.22 -10.01 -3.64
N GLN A 108 6.21 -9.13 -3.82
CA GLN A 108 7.36 -9.08 -2.89
C GLN A 108 6.90 -8.71 -1.47
N PHE A 109 5.98 -7.74 -1.31
CA PHE A 109 5.40 -7.42 0.01
C PHE A 109 4.65 -8.61 0.62
N PHE A 110 3.84 -9.31 -0.19
CA PHE A 110 3.15 -10.52 0.25
C PHE A 110 4.15 -11.58 0.74
N THR A 111 5.16 -11.88 -0.08
CA THR A 111 6.17 -12.91 0.20
C THR A 111 6.95 -12.59 1.47
N ASP A 112 7.33 -11.33 1.70
CA ASP A 112 8.05 -10.91 2.90
C ASP A 112 7.17 -10.96 4.16
N LEU A 113 5.86 -10.71 4.04
CA LEU A 113 4.94 -10.76 5.17
C LEU A 113 4.57 -12.18 5.62
N VAL A 114 4.63 -13.18 4.74
CA VAL A 114 4.32 -14.58 5.10
C VAL A 114 5.17 -15.07 6.29
N PRO A 115 6.52 -15.03 6.25
CA PRO A 115 7.33 -15.46 7.38
C PRO A 115 7.23 -14.52 8.60
N ARG A 116 6.99 -13.21 8.39
CA ARG A 116 6.84 -12.23 9.49
C ARG A 116 5.58 -12.43 10.30
N THR A 117 4.48 -12.79 9.63
CA THR A 117 3.17 -13.02 10.25
C THR A 117 3.02 -14.47 10.71
N GLY A 118 3.68 -15.41 10.03
CA GLY A 118 3.48 -16.85 10.21
C GLY A 118 2.09 -17.30 9.78
N CYS A 119 1.49 -16.65 8.78
CA CYS A 119 0.22 -17.07 8.19
C CYS A 119 0.41 -18.33 7.33
N ALA A 120 -0.59 -19.21 7.31
CA ALA A 120 -0.60 -20.39 6.47
C ALA A 120 -1.10 -20.04 5.06
N LEU A 121 -0.32 -20.39 4.03
CA LEU A 121 -0.74 -20.25 2.63
C LEU A 121 -1.93 -21.18 2.36
N LEU A 122 -2.95 -20.67 1.65
CA LEU A 122 -4.09 -21.50 1.22
C LEU A 122 -3.71 -22.49 0.11
N GLU A 123 -2.72 -22.13 -0.71
CA GLU A 123 -2.11 -23.02 -1.70
C GLU A 123 -0.60 -23.06 -1.46
N ALA A 124 -0.07 -24.23 -1.09
CA ALA A 124 1.34 -24.39 -0.71
C ALA A 124 2.31 -24.39 -1.91
N HIS A 125 1.83 -24.71 -3.12
CA HIS A 125 2.67 -24.94 -4.30
C HIS A 125 2.18 -24.15 -5.52
N VAL A 126 2.40 -22.85 -5.47
CA VAL A 126 2.13 -21.94 -6.58
C VAL A 126 3.42 -21.71 -7.37
N HIS A 127 3.70 -22.59 -8.33
CA HIS A 127 4.91 -22.53 -9.18
C HIS A 127 4.93 -21.31 -10.12
N ASN A 128 3.76 -20.89 -10.57
CA ASN A 128 3.63 -19.76 -11.48
C ASN A 128 3.56 -18.45 -10.68
N TRP A 129 4.47 -17.52 -10.96
CA TRP A 129 4.56 -16.27 -10.21
C TRP A 129 3.28 -15.42 -10.30
N HIS A 130 2.55 -15.50 -11.41
CA HIS A 130 1.34 -14.71 -11.69
C HIS A 130 0.08 -15.22 -10.98
N ARG A 131 0.07 -16.46 -10.49
CA ARG A 131 -1.12 -17.04 -9.86
C ARG A 131 -1.46 -16.31 -8.55
N PRO A 132 -2.74 -15.97 -8.32
CA PRO A 132 -3.18 -15.33 -7.08
C PRO A 132 -2.73 -16.10 -5.85
N ARG A 133 -2.40 -15.38 -4.77
CA ARG A 133 -1.95 -15.96 -3.51
C ARG A 133 -2.81 -15.47 -2.37
N ALA A 134 -3.03 -16.33 -1.39
CA ALA A 134 -3.70 -15.97 -0.16
C ALA A 134 -3.10 -16.73 1.02
N CYS A 135 -3.08 -16.09 2.18
CA CYS A 135 -2.74 -16.73 3.44
C CYS A 135 -3.67 -16.28 4.57
N VAL A 136 -3.82 -17.14 5.57
CA VAL A 136 -4.69 -16.91 6.72
C VAL A 136 -3.95 -17.25 8.02
N LYS A 137 -4.30 -16.53 9.08
CA LYS A 137 -3.80 -16.77 10.43
C LYS A 137 -4.97 -16.66 11.43
N PRO A 138 -5.74 -17.76 11.60
CA PRO A 138 -7.02 -17.72 12.32
C PRO A 138 -6.93 -17.30 13.78
N ASP A 139 -5.86 -17.66 14.48
CA ASP A 139 -5.58 -17.29 15.88
C ASP A 139 -5.53 -15.79 16.12
N THR A 140 -5.16 -15.01 15.09
CA THR A 140 -5.13 -13.55 15.15
C THR A 140 -6.19 -12.90 14.27
N GLY A 141 -7.03 -13.66 13.58
CA GLY A 141 -7.98 -13.12 12.59
C GLY A 141 -7.31 -12.41 11.40
N PHE A 142 -6.03 -12.66 11.15
CA PHE A 142 -5.29 -12.02 10.05
C PHE A 142 -5.49 -12.78 8.73
N GLN A 143 -5.67 -12.04 7.66
CA GLN A 143 -5.80 -12.57 6.31
C GLN A 143 -5.03 -11.68 5.33
N MET A 144 -4.47 -12.28 4.29
CA MET A 144 -3.73 -11.54 3.27
C MET A 144 -3.94 -12.17 1.91
N SER A 145 -4.15 -11.36 0.88
CA SER A 145 -4.25 -11.81 -0.50
C SER A 145 -3.46 -10.93 -1.46
N TRP A 146 -3.00 -11.52 -2.54
CA TRP A 146 -2.38 -10.84 -3.68
C TRP A 146 -2.95 -11.39 -4.98
N ALA A 147 -3.26 -10.49 -5.91
CA ALA A 147 -3.65 -10.84 -7.26
C ALA A 147 -3.00 -9.89 -8.27
N LEU A 148 -2.51 -10.48 -9.36
CA LEU A 148 -1.92 -9.75 -10.47
C LEU A 148 -2.99 -9.01 -11.27
N HIS A 149 -2.75 -7.74 -11.57
CA HIS A 149 -3.65 -6.97 -12.41
C HIS A 149 -3.73 -7.56 -13.84
N ALA A 150 -4.94 -7.60 -14.40
CA ALA A 150 -5.19 -8.13 -15.74
C ALA A 150 -4.43 -7.40 -16.83
N TYR A 151 -4.85 -6.21 -17.25
CA TYR A 151 -4.15 -5.53 -18.34
C TYR A 151 -2.88 -4.82 -17.86
N PRO A 152 -1.76 -4.92 -18.57
CA PRO A 152 -1.54 -5.45 -19.91
C PRO A 152 -1.00 -6.89 -19.89
N VAL A 153 -0.94 -7.52 -18.71
CA VAL A 153 -0.35 -8.84 -18.49
C VAL A 153 -1.30 -9.98 -18.89
N HIS A 154 -2.56 -9.66 -19.16
CA HIS A 154 -3.62 -10.61 -19.47
C HIS A 154 -3.30 -11.33 -20.79
N PRO A 155 -3.12 -12.66 -20.77
CA PRO A 155 -2.77 -13.43 -21.95
C PRO A 155 -3.96 -13.47 -22.91
N VAL A 156 -3.68 -13.42 -24.22
CA VAL A 156 -4.73 -13.56 -25.25
C VAL A 156 -5.31 -14.98 -25.27
N SER A 157 -4.55 -15.97 -24.80
CA SER A 157 -4.94 -17.38 -24.73
C SER A 157 -4.30 -18.11 -23.54
N ASP A 158 -4.91 -19.21 -23.11
CA ASP A 158 -4.51 -19.96 -21.90
C ASP A 158 -3.25 -20.83 -22.08
N HIS A 159 -2.48 -20.63 -23.16
CA HIS A 159 -1.39 -21.55 -23.53
C HIS A 159 -0.15 -21.43 -22.63
N TRP A 160 0.11 -20.28 -22.02
CA TRP A 160 1.25 -20.08 -21.10
C TRP A 160 0.82 -19.64 -19.69
N ALA A 161 -0.38 -19.10 -19.54
CA ALA A 161 -0.99 -18.75 -18.26
C ALA A 161 -2.52 -18.75 -18.40
N LEU A 162 -3.23 -19.19 -17.37
CA LEU A 162 -4.70 -19.15 -17.36
C LEU A 162 -5.15 -17.70 -17.24
N LYS A 163 -6.14 -17.30 -18.04
CA LYS A 163 -6.76 -15.96 -17.95
C LYS A 163 -7.29 -15.67 -16.55
N THR A 164 -7.77 -16.70 -15.84
CA THR A 164 -8.26 -16.61 -14.46
C THR A 164 -7.19 -16.26 -13.43
N ASP A 165 -5.90 -16.36 -13.78
CA ASP A 165 -4.81 -15.97 -12.89
C ASP A 165 -4.67 -14.44 -12.78
N PHE A 166 -5.29 -13.70 -13.69
CA PHE A 166 -5.24 -12.26 -13.75
C PHE A 166 -6.61 -11.67 -13.47
N ARG A 167 -6.65 -10.57 -12.70
CA ARG A 167 -7.91 -9.94 -12.34
C ARG A 167 -7.78 -8.42 -12.43
N GLU A 168 -8.78 -7.75 -12.99
CA GLU A 168 -8.75 -6.29 -13.00
C GLU A 168 -8.78 -5.74 -11.58
N VAL A 169 -7.98 -4.70 -11.32
CA VAL A 169 -7.93 -4.08 -9.97
C VAL A 169 -9.32 -3.59 -9.57
N THR A 170 -10.12 -3.10 -10.52
CA THR A 170 -11.50 -2.69 -10.28
C THR A 170 -12.35 -3.83 -9.72
N ASP A 171 -12.24 -5.03 -10.29
CA ASP A 171 -13.04 -6.19 -9.91
C ASP A 171 -12.60 -6.75 -8.55
N LEU A 172 -11.32 -6.60 -8.21
CA LEU A 172 -10.78 -6.91 -6.88
C LEU A 172 -11.39 -5.96 -5.83
N LEU A 173 -11.43 -4.66 -6.13
CA LEU A 173 -11.98 -3.64 -5.23
C LEU A 173 -13.50 -3.76 -5.07
N ASP A 174 -14.22 -4.03 -6.16
CA ASP A 174 -15.68 -4.17 -6.15
C ASP A 174 -16.15 -5.42 -5.40
N ALA A 175 -15.34 -6.48 -5.34
CA ALA A 175 -15.65 -7.70 -4.60
C ALA A 175 -15.41 -7.61 -3.08
N ILE A 176 -14.81 -6.53 -2.59
CA ILE A 176 -14.64 -6.31 -1.14
C ILE A 176 -16.00 -5.99 -0.51
N PRO A 177 -16.49 -6.76 0.47
CA PRO A 177 -17.79 -6.51 1.10
C PRO A 177 -17.75 -5.32 2.08
N ALA A 178 -18.93 -4.88 2.50
CA ALA A 178 -19.10 -3.69 3.35
C ALA A 178 -18.47 -3.85 4.75
N ASP A 179 -18.54 -5.05 5.32
CA ASP A 179 -17.99 -5.41 6.63
C ASP A 179 -16.46 -5.68 6.60
N GLY A 180 -15.86 -5.72 5.41
CA GLY A 180 -14.42 -5.89 5.22
C GLY A 180 -13.91 -7.30 5.50
N THR A 181 -14.80 -8.29 5.67
CA THR A 181 -14.39 -9.71 5.69
C THR A 181 -14.03 -10.12 4.27
N ALA A 182 -12.95 -10.87 4.03
CA ALA A 182 -12.67 -11.31 2.66
C ALA A 182 -13.83 -12.20 2.21
N ALA A 183 -14.35 -12.00 1.00
CA ALA A 183 -15.19 -13.00 0.38
C ALA A 183 -14.37 -14.29 0.32
N HIS A 184 -14.78 -15.31 1.06
CA HIS A 184 -14.29 -16.66 0.83
C HIS A 184 -14.65 -17.00 -0.61
N ASN A 185 -13.68 -16.94 -1.53
CA ASN A 185 -13.84 -17.43 -2.89
C ASN A 185 -14.02 -18.95 -2.81
N ASN A 186 -15.27 -19.37 -2.61
CA ASN A 186 -15.74 -20.74 -2.69
C ASN A 186 -16.52 -20.97 -3.99
N ASP A 187 -16.09 -20.32 -5.08
CA ASP A 187 -16.61 -20.64 -6.42
C ASP A 187 -15.86 -21.88 -6.96
N GLY A 188 -16.24 -23.03 -6.39
CA GLY A 188 -15.76 -24.35 -6.77
C GLY A 188 -16.41 -25.43 -5.93
N VAL A 189 -17.36 -26.16 -6.53
CA VAL A 189 -18.01 -27.40 -6.06
C VAL A 189 -19.26 -27.21 -5.18
N ARG A 190 -20.39 -27.13 -5.87
CA ARG A 190 -21.73 -27.43 -5.33
C ARG A 190 -21.85 -28.95 -5.22
N LEU A 191 -21.87 -29.50 -4.02
CA LEU A 191 -22.39 -30.85 -3.75
C LEU A 191 -23.62 -30.74 -2.87
N GLN A 192 -24.72 -31.25 -3.40
CA GLN A 192 -25.98 -31.46 -2.70
C GLN A 192 -25.82 -32.67 -1.76
N ASP A 193 -26.27 -32.52 -0.51
CA ASP A 193 -27.35 -33.31 0.10
C ASP A 193 -27.22 -33.29 1.63
N GLY A 194 -28.39 -33.18 2.28
CA GLY A 194 -28.50 -32.72 3.66
C GLY A 194 -28.39 -33.80 4.74
N ASN A 195 -28.33 -33.33 5.98
CA ASN A 195 -29.25 -33.79 7.02
C ASN A 195 -29.26 -32.80 8.19
N VAL A 196 -30.47 -32.51 8.67
CA VAL A 196 -30.75 -31.66 9.83
C VAL A 196 -30.81 -32.56 11.05
N LEU A 197 -30.03 -32.26 12.10
CA LEU A 197 -30.33 -32.53 13.53
C LEU A 197 -29.12 -32.11 14.39
N HIS A 198 -29.15 -30.89 14.96
CA HIS A 198 -28.50 -30.49 16.24
C HIS A 198 -28.69 -28.98 16.50
N HIS A 199 -29.94 -28.54 16.75
CA HIS A 199 -30.29 -27.11 16.69
C HIS A 199 -30.33 -26.35 18.02
N GLN A 200 -29.84 -26.90 19.14
CA GLN A 200 -29.95 -26.21 20.45
C GLN A 200 -28.66 -26.03 21.25
N GLN A 201 -27.58 -26.78 20.98
CA GLN A 201 -26.27 -26.54 21.63
C GLN A 201 -25.34 -25.61 20.83
N HIS A 202 -25.54 -25.50 19.51
CA HIS A 202 -24.76 -24.58 18.66
C HIS A 202 -25.10 -23.10 18.88
N GLN A 203 -26.32 -22.76 19.29
CA GLN A 203 -26.72 -21.35 19.46
C GLN A 203 -26.06 -20.70 20.68
N GLN A 204 -25.83 -21.44 21.77
CA GLN A 204 -25.14 -20.90 22.95
C GLN A 204 -23.62 -20.76 22.75
N GLN A 205 -22.97 -21.67 22.00
CA GLN A 205 -21.55 -21.53 21.62
C GLN A 205 -21.33 -20.44 20.55
N GLN A 206 -22.27 -20.26 19.62
CA GLN A 206 -22.23 -19.15 18.65
C GLN A 206 -22.44 -17.79 19.33
N GLN A 207 -23.29 -17.69 20.36
CA GLN A 207 -23.49 -16.45 21.12
C GLN A 207 -22.28 -16.09 22.00
N THR A 208 -21.56 -17.07 22.57
CA THR A 208 -20.33 -16.79 23.34
C THR A 208 -19.13 -16.47 22.44
N GLN A 209 -19.05 -17.01 21.22
CA GLN A 209 -18.04 -16.59 20.23
C GLN A 209 -18.34 -15.22 19.60
N GLN A 210 -19.61 -14.88 19.39
CA GLN A 210 -20.02 -13.55 18.90
C GLN A 210 -19.79 -12.44 19.94
N GLN A 211 -19.87 -12.74 21.24
CA GLN A 211 -19.66 -11.74 22.30
C GLN A 211 -18.18 -11.47 22.64
N GLN A 212 -17.24 -12.32 22.21
CA GLN A 212 -15.79 -12.06 22.35
C GLN A 212 -15.16 -11.36 21.12
N GLN A 213 -15.92 -11.14 20.04
CA GLN A 213 -15.48 -10.51 18.78
C GLN A 213 -15.84 -9.02 18.65
N SER A 214 -15.84 -8.25 19.75
CA SER A 214 -16.04 -6.78 19.65
C SER A 214 -14.75 -6.01 19.33
N GLN A 215 -13.79 -6.63 18.63
CA GLN A 215 -12.71 -5.91 17.96
C GLN A 215 -13.06 -5.78 16.48
N ARG A 216 -13.22 -4.53 16.02
CA ARG A 216 -13.60 -4.22 14.64
C ARG A 216 -12.57 -4.80 13.66
N HIS A 217 -12.99 -5.75 12.83
CA HIS A 217 -12.18 -6.27 11.72
C HIS A 217 -11.77 -5.13 10.79
N ARG A 218 -10.51 -5.12 10.35
CA ARG A 218 -9.90 -4.04 9.58
C ARG A 218 -9.63 -4.51 8.16
N HIS A 219 -9.97 -3.69 7.18
CA HIS A 219 -9.59 -3.95 5.79
C HIS A 219 -8.59 -2.90 5.34
N VAL A 220 -7.46 -3.35 4.83
CA VAL A 220 -6.44 -2.51 4.19
C VAL A 220 -6.24 -2.99 2.77
N VAL A 221 -6.27 -2.04 1.84
CA VAL A 221 -6.11 -2.31 0.42
C VAL A 221 -4.91 -1.55 -0.11
N LEU A 222 -4.06 -2.25 -0.85
CA LEU A 222 -2.87 -1.71 -1.48
C LEU A 222 -2.93 -1.89 -2.99
N ILE A 223 -2.70 -0.79 -3.71
CA ILE A 223 -2.82 -0.76 -5.17
C ILE A 223 -1.50 -0.32 -5.79
N SER A 224 -1.03 -1.04 -6.81
CA SER A 224 0.17 -0.68 -7.61
C SER A 224 0.03 -1.18 -9.05
N LEU A 225 0.36 -0.33 -10.02
CA LEU A 225 0.32 -0.64 -11.46
C LEU A 225 1.60 -0.22 -12.21
N PHE A 226 2.62 0.28 -11.49
CA PHE A 226 3.67 1.13 -12.05
C PHE A 226 4.45 0.48 -13.20
N ILE A 227 5.27 -0.53 -12.89
CA ILE A 227 6.31 -0.96 -13.82
C ILE A 227 5.71 -1.62 -15.07
N HIS A 228 4.63 -2.39 -14.91
CA HIS A 228 3.93 -3.07 -16.00
C HIS A 228 3.29 -2.09 -17.01
N LEU A 229 2.85 -0.91 -16.55
CA LEU A 229 2.25 0.11 -17.40
C LEU A 229 3.26 1.13 -17.93
N SER A 230 4.48 1.13 -17.38
CA SER A 230 5.49 2.14 -17.71
C SER A 230 5.93 2.14 -19.17
N ILE A 231 5.78 1.03 -19.87
CA ILE A 231 6.13 0.88 -21.30
C ILE A 231 4.97 1.17 -22.25
N HIS A 232 3.79 1.47 -21.72
CA HIS A 232 2.61 1.80 -22.51
C HIS A 232 2.45 3.32 -22.63
N HIS A 233 1.69 3.74 -23.64
CA HIS A 233 1.32 5.15 -23.79
C HIS A 233 0.66 5.67 -22.50
N VAL A 234 1.03 6.88 -22.06
CA VAL A 234 0.59 7.47 -20.78
C VAL A 234 -0.93 7.50 -20.61
N ASN A 235 -1.68 7.66 -21.71
CA ASN A 235 -3.15 7.59 -21.71
C ASN A 235 -3.70 6.24 -21.22
N VAL A 236 -3.02 5.14 -21.52
CA VAL A 236 -3.38 3.81 -21.01
C VAL A 236 -3.31 3.81 -19.49
N PHE A 237 -2.18 4.27 -18.94
CA PHE A 237 -2.01 4.37 -17.50
C PHE A 237 -3.04 5.31 -16.86
N GLY A 238 -3.28 6.49 -17.44
CA GLY A 238 -4.29 7.44 -16.98
C GLY A 238 -5.70 6.85 -16.93
N GLN A 239 -6.14 6.18 -18.00
CA GLN A 239 -7.45 5.52 -18.05
C GLN A 239 -7.56 4.41 -16.99
N ARG A 240 -6.50 3.62 -16.79
CA ARG A 240 -6.47 2.57 -15.77
C ARG A 240 -6.53 3.16 -14.36
N MET A 241 -5.73 4.18 -14.06
CA MET A 241 -5.76 4.85 -12.76
C MET A 241 -7.11 5.54 -12.49
N ARG A 242 -7.76 6.10 -13.52
CA ARG A 242 -9.11 6.65 -13.41
C ARG A 242 -10.14 5.59 -13.03
N ALA A 243 -10.11 4.44 -13.69
CA ALA A 243 -11.01 3.33 -13.38
C ALA A 243 -10.78 2.81 -11.94
N VAL A 244 -9.51 2.70 -11.53
CA VAL A 244 -9.13 2.35 -10.15
C VAL A 244 -9.67 3.38 -9.15
N ARG A 245 -9.50 4.68 -9.39
CA ARG A 245 -10.06 5.74 -8.54
C ARG A 245 -11.58 5.59 -8.37
N MET A 246 -12.32 5.36 -9.46
CA MET A 246 -13.78 5.14 -9.38
C MET A 246 -14.15 3.91 -8.57
N ALA A 247 -13.38 2.82 -8.68
CA ALA A 247 -13.60 1.63 -7.87
C ALA A 247 -13.26 1.88 -6.39
N VAL A 248 -12.23 2.68 -6.10
CA VAL A 248 -11.93 3.14 -4.73
C VAL A 248 -13.06 4.00 -4.16
N GLU A 249 -13.67 4.89 -4.95
CA GLU A 249 -14.87 5.65 -4.53
C GLU A 249 -15.99 4.71 -4.10
N ARG A 250 -16.37 3.75 -4.96
CA ARG A 250 -17.40 2.74 -4.63
C ARG A 250 -17.05 1.91 -3.40
N LEU A 251 -15.78 1.52 -3.27
CA LEU A 251 -15.29 0.79 -2.10
C LEU A 251 -15.44 1.62 -0.83
N LEU A 252 -15.07 2.89 -0.84
CA LEU A 252 -15.16 3.77 0.33
C LEU A 252 -16.60 4.18 0.65
N GLU A 253 -17.49 4.23 -0.33
CA GLU A 253 -18.94 4.37 -0.10
C GLU A 253 -19.50 3.12 0.60
N ARG A 254 -19.12 1.93 0.13
CA ARG A 254 -19.60 0.64 0.66
C ARG A 254 -18.97 0.26 2.00
N SER A 255 -17.68 0.53 2.18
CA SER A 255 -16.91 0.29 3.40
C SER A 255 -16.05 1.50 3.76
N PRO A 256 -16.64 2.53 4.40
CA PRO A 256 -15.95 3.77 4.75
C PRO A 256 -14.77 3.58 5.72
N SER A 257 -14.67 2.41 6.35
CA SER A 257 -13.57 2.08 7.26
C SER A 257 -12.34 1.47 6.62
N THR A 258 -12.40 1.11 5.34
CA THR A 258 -11.27 0.54 4.62
C THR A 258 -10.15 1.58 4.50
N LEU A 259 -8.94 1.18 4.87
CA LEU A 259 -7.75 1.96 4.60
C LEU A 259 -7.26 1.63 3.19
N VAL A 260 -7.24 2.61 2.30
CA VAL A 260 -6.73 2.45 0.94
C VAL A 260 -5.38 3.15 0.83
N LEU A 261 -4.38 2.43 0.34
CA LEU A 261 -3.07 2.96 0.01
C LEU A 261 -2.78 2.76 -1.48
N VAL A 262 -2.31 3.81 -2.13
CA VAL A 262 -1.87 3.78 -3.52
C VAL A 262 -0.36 3.93 -3.54
N ARG A 263 0.32 2.94 -4.10
CA ARG A 263 1.76 2.93 -4.26
C ARG A 263 2.15 3.68 -5.53
N GLY A 264 3.08 4.62 -5.37
CA GLY A 264 3.75 5.34 -6.44
C GLY A 264 4.90 4.56 -7.06
N PRO A 265 5.60 5.17 -8.03
CA PRO A 265 6.77 4.58 -8.65
C PRO A 265 7.94 4.45 -7.67
N HIS A 266 8.86 3.55 -8.00
CA HIS A 266 10.19 3.40 -7.42
C HIS A 266 11.22 3.43 -8.56
N THR A 267 12.49 3.62 -8.24
CA THR A 267 13.54 3.57 -9.29
C THR A 267 13.68 2.15 -9.85
N ALA A 268 13.88 2.00 -11.15
CA ALA A 268 13.85 0.75 -11.89
C ALA A 268 14.67 0.89 -13.19
N TYR A 269 15.97 1.16 -13.06
CA TYR A 269 16.90 1.41 -14.17
C TYR A 269 17.28 0.16 -14.98
N HIS A 270 17.29 -1.02 -14.35
CA HIS A 270 17.72 -2.29 -14.95
C HIS A 270 16.61 -3.35 -14.92
N GLY A 271 16.63 -4.26 -15.89
CA GLY A 271 15.78 -5.45 -15.97
C GLY A 271 14.35 -5.23 -16.50
N TRP A 272 13.90 -3.98 -16.61
CA TRP A 272 12.74 -3.57 -17.41
C TRP A 272 13.23 -2.69 -18.57
N PRO A 273 12.61 -2.67 -19.76
CA PRO A 273 13.08 -1.86 -20.90
C PRO A 273 13.23 -0.36 -20.52
N PRO A 274 14.45 0.11 -20.17
CA PRO A 274 14.57 1.35 -19.40
C PRO A 274 14.49 2.60 -20.30
N HIS A 275 14.63 2.40 -21.60
CA HIS A 275 14.44 3.41 -22.63
C HIS A 275 12.96 3.64 -22.98
N LEU A 276 12.06 2.71 -22.60
CA LEU A 276 10.62 2.82 -22.84
C LEU A 276 9.79 2.87 -21.54
N GLY A 277 10.39 2.57 -20.38
CA GLY A 277 9.72 2.51 -19.08
C GLY A 277 10.70 2.77 -17.91
N GLY A 278 10.33 2.32 -16.70
CA GLY A 278 11.17 2.47 -15.52
C GLY A 278 11.37 3.92 -15.07
N ASP A 279 12.62 4.33 -14.83
CA ASP A 279 12.96 5.64 -14.23
C ASP A 279 12.46 6.83 -15.05
N MET A 280 12.59 6.75 -16.38
CA MET A 280 12.18 7.82 -17.29
C MET A 280 10.69 8.15 -17.17
N MET A 281 9.87 7.13 -16.89
CA MET A 281 8.42 7.24 -16.80
C MET A 281 7.91 7.46 -15.38
N GLY A 282 8.76 7.27 -14.37
CA GLY A 282 8.43 7.44 -12.96
C GLY A 282 7.76 8.80 -12.65
N PRO A 283 8.38 9.95 -12.98
CA PRO A 283 7.81 11.26 -12.72
C PRO A 283 6.43 11.47 -13.35
N VAL A 284 6.26 11.05 -14.62
CA VAL A 284 4.98 11.17 -15.34
C VAL A 284 3.90 10.30 -14.71
N ILE A 285 4.23 9.05 -14.36
CA ILE A 285 3.31 8.13 -13.68
C ILE A 285 2.90 8.69 -12.32
N ARG A 286 3.84 9.24 -11.55
CA ARG A 286 3.56 9.89 -10.27
C ARG A 286 2.55 11.03 -10.45
N GLU A 287 2.76 11.91 -11.43
CA GLU A 287 1.84 13.01 -11.71
C GLU A 287 0.44 12.54 -12.08
N ILE A 288 0.33 11.51 -12.93
CA ILE A 288 -0.97 10.94 -13.30
C ILE A 288 -1.69 10.37 -12.09
N ILE A 289 -1.00 9.62 -11.21
CA ILE A 289 -1.60 9.09 -9.98
C ILE A 289 -2.09 10.24 -9.09
N VAL A 290 -1.24 11.26 -8.89
CA VAL A 290 -1.55 12.44 -8.08
C VAL A 290 -2.79 13.15 -8.61
N GLU A 291 -2.88 13.39 -9.91
CA GLU A 291 -3.99 14.12 -10.52
C GLU A 291 -5.29 13.31 -10.52
N GLU A 292 -5.27 12.03 -10.90
CA GLU A 292 -6.47 11.19 -10.87
C GLU A 292 -7.01 11.08 -9.42
N PHE A 293 -6.16 10.86 -8.43
CA PHE A 293 -6.61 10.73 -7.03
C PHE A 293 -6.92 12.05 -6.31
N ARG A 294 -6.89 13.20 -7.00
CA ARG A 294 -7.24 14.51 -6.39
C ARG A 294 -8.55 14.48 -5.57
N PRO A 295 -9.67 13.88 -6.03
CA PRO A 295 -10.93 13.85 -5.28
C PRO A 295 -10.90 13.02 -3.98
N LEU A 296 -9.86 12.20 -3.79
CA LEU A 296 -9.76 11.22 -2.71
C LEU A 296 -8.56 11.42 -1.78
N ARG A 297 -7.79 12.52 -1.94
CA ARG A 297 -6.53 12.73 -1.20
C ARG A 297 -6.73 12.72 0.32
N ASP A 298 -7.89 13.16 0.81
CA ASP A 298 -8.25 13.17 2.23
C ASP A 298 -8.57 11.76 2.80
N LYS A 299 -8.87 10.79 1.95
CA LYS A 299 -9.29 9.43 2.32
C LYS A 299 -8.25 8.36 1.97
N VAL A 300 -7.41 8.60 0.95
CA VAL A 300 -6.44 7.64 0.42
C VAL A 300 -5.02 8.09 0.75
N VAL A 301 -4.20 7.15 1.21
CA VAL A 301 -2.78 7.38 1.50
C VAL A 301 -1.94 7.12 0.24
N TYR A 302 -1.09 8.07 -0.13
CA TYR A 302 -0.09 7.87 -1.18
C TYR A 302 1.23 7.39 -0.57
N LEU A 303 1.73 6.27 -1.07
CA LEU A 303 3.04 5.73 -0.73
C LEU A 303 4.04 6.11 -1.82
N ASP A 304 4.84 7.14 -1.58
CA ASP A 304 5.92 7.55 -2.48
C ASP A 304 7.25 6.98 -1.97
N PHE A 305 7.82 6.07 -2.74
CA PHE A 305 9.08 5.41 -2.41
C PHE A 305 10.25 5.92 -3.24
N TRP A 306 10.05 6.90 -4.12
CA TRP A 306 11.08 7.35 -5.06
C TRP A 306 12.37 7.78 -4.36
N ASP A 307 12.28 8.71 -3.40
CA ASP A 307 13.46 9.21 -2.67
C ASP A 307 14.14 8.09 -1.86
N MET A 308 13.36 7.13 -1.35
CA MET A 308 13.88 5.97 -0.63
C MET A 308 14.70 5.08 -1.56
N THR A 309 14.15 4.76 -2.73
CA THR A 309 14.83 3.87 -3.67
C THR A 309 16.02 4.55 -4.35
N VAL A 310 15.99 5.87 -4.55
CA VAL A 310 17.18 6.65 -4.95
C VAL A 310 18.26 6.60 -3.88
N ALA A 311 17.91 6.87 -2.61
CA ALA A 311 18.87 6.90 -1.51
C ALA A 311 19.48 5.53 -1.20
N MET A 312 18.79 4.44 -1.57
CA MET A 312 19.25 3.07 -1.45
C MET A 312 19.85 2.51 -2.73
N GLU A 313 20.05 3.35 -3.75
CA GLU A 313 20.64 2.98 -5.04
C GLU A 313 19.93 1.81 -5.71
N ASN A 314 18.59 1.75 -5.59
CA ASN A 314 17.82 0.70 -6.25
C ASN A 314 17.94 0.85 -7.76
N SER A 315 18.56 -0.16 -8.37
CA SER A 315 18.77 -0.19 -9.81
C SER A 315 17.81 -1.17 -10.49
N ASN A 316 17.53 -2.32 -9.88
CA ASN A 316 16.68 -3.35 -10.46
C ASN A 316 15.19 -2.95 -10.41
N PHE A 317 14.43 -3.30 -11.45
CA PHE A 317 12.97 -3.09 -11.50
C PHE A 317 12.21 -3.83 -10.38
N HIS A 318 12.76 -4.94 -9.88
CA HIS A 318 12.36 -5.54 -8.61
C HIS A 318 13.31 -5.08 -7.51
N PRO A 319 12.83 -4.33 -6.51
CA PRO A 319 13.66 -3.90 -5.40
C PRO A 319 14.29 -5.07 -4.64
N ASP A 320 15.58 -4.93 -4.33
CA ASP A 320 16.31 -5.94 -3.55
C ASP A 320 15.74 -6.08 -2.13
N PRO A 321 15.95 -7.22 -1.44
CA PRO A 321 15.30 -7.50 -0.16
C PRO A 321 15.42 -6.40 0.92
N PRO A 322 16.57 -5.72 1.11
CA PRO A 322 16.67 -4.62 2.08
C PRO A 322 15.79 -3.42 1.73
N ILE A 323 15.69 -3.10 0.44
CA ILE A 323 14.90 -1.98 -0.08
C ILE A 323 13.41 -2.33 0.01
N ASN A 324 13.04 -3.55 -0.38
CA ASN A 324 11.68 -4.05 -0.24
C ASN A 324 11.22 -4.04 1.22
N THR A 325 12.08 -4.47 2.15
CA THR A 325 11.83 -4.42 3.59
C THR A 325 11.61 -2.98 4.08
N ALA A 326 12.42 -2.02 3.62
CA ALA A 326 12.27 -0.62 3.98
C ALA A 326 10.92 -0.03 3.51
N MET A 327 10.53 -0.30 2.25
CA MET A 327 9.25 0.13 1.71
C MET A 327 8.07 -0.52 2.44
N LEU A 328 8.16 -1.82 2.73
CA LEU A 328 7.15 -2.56 3.49
C LEU A 328 7.00 -2.01 4.91
N ASN A 329 8.10 -1.69 5.59
CA ASN A 329 8.06 -1.08 6.91
C ASN A 329 7.44 0.32 6.88
N ALA A 330 7.72 1.12 5.85
CA ALA A 330 7.06 2.41 5.65
C ALA A 330 5.54 2.26 5.46
N MET A 331 5.09 1.27 4.69
CA MET A 331 3.66 0.92 4.57
C MET A 331 3.06 0.54 5.93
N LEU A 332 3.71 -0.36 6.69
CA LEU A 332 3.22 -0.80 8.00
C LEU A 332 3.09 0.36 9.00
N HIS A 333 3.99 1.35 8.95
CA HIS A 333 3.85 2.58 9.73
C HIS A 333 2.57 3.38 9.40
N HIS A 334 2.15 3.40 8.12
CA HIS A 334 0.88 4.03 7.73
C HIS A 334 -0.34 3.25 8.26
N ILE A 335 -0.27 1.92 8.29
CA ILE A 335 -1.33 1.08 8.86
C ILE A 335 -1.41 1.32 10.38
N LEU A 336 -0.27 1.28 11.10
CA LEU A 336 -0.19 1.56 12.53
C LEU A 336 -0.80 2.91 12.90
N LYS A 337 -0.47 3.96 12.14
CA LYS A 337 -1.04 5.30 12.31
C LYS A 337 -2.57 5.27 12.25
N TYR A 338 -3.14 4.56 11.29
CA TYR A 338 -4.59 4.47 11.13
C TYR A 338 -5.29 3.90 12.37
N LEU A 339 -4.60 3.02 13.12
CA LEU A 339 -5.09 2.46 14.38
C LEU A 339 -5.18 3.53 15.47
N THR A 340 -4.13 4.33 15.63
CA THR A 340 -4.06 5.37 16.67
C THR A 340 -5.10 6.48 16.51
N VAL A 341 -5.46 6.83 15.26
CA VAL A 341 -6.43 7.90 14.97
C VAL A 341 -7.86 7.43 15.24
N LYS A 342 -8.23 6.21 14.84
CA LYS A 342 -9.58 5.67 15.04
C LYS A 342 -9.89 5.33 16.49
N GLU A 343 -8.91 4.82 17.25
CA GLU A 343 -9.07 4.61 18.68
C GLU A 343 -9.36 5.93 19.42
N THR A 344 -8.68 7.01 19.04
CA THR A 344 -8.89 8.34 19.65
C THR A 344 -10.29 8.91 19.32
N VAL A 345 -10.80 8.70 18.10
CA VAL A 345 -12.14 9.14 17.69
C VAL A 345 -13.24 8.30 18.37
N SER A 346 -13.07 6.98 18.42
CA SER A 346 -13.98 6.09 19.18
C SER A 346 -13.99 6.44 20.66
N GLN A 347 -12.83 6.70 21.28
CA GLN A 347 -12.74 7.12 22.68
C GLN A 347 -13.37 8.48 22.93
N LYS A 348 -13.24 9.46 22.00
CA LYS A 348 -13.93 10.75 22.10
C LYS A 348 -15.45 10.60 21.99
N LEU A 349 -15.96 9.78 21.08
CA LEU A 349 -17.39 9.48 20.95
C LEU A 349 -17.94 8.70 22.17
N LEU A 350 -17.16 7.77 22.71
CA LEU A 350 -17.47 7.07 23.96
C LEU A 350 -17.42 8.01 25.17
N LYS A 351 -16.49 8.97 25.25
CA LYS A 351 -16.47 10.02 26.30
C LYS A 351 -17.68 10.94 26.19
N TYR A 352 -18.07 11.33 24.98
CA TYR A 352 -19.26 12.15 24.73
C TYR A 352 -20.54 11.43 25.13
N ARG A 353 -20.66 10.12 24.86
CA ARG A 353 -21.76 9.27 25.35
C ARG A 353 -21.69 8.99 26.86
N ARG A 354 -20.50 8.91 27.45
CA ARG A 354 -20.29 8.70 28.91
C ARG A 354 -20.52 9.98 29.74
N HIS A 355 -20.47 11.18 29.16
CA HIS A 355 -20.90 12.40 29.87
C HIS A 355 -22.40 12.46 30.19
N LEU A 356 -23.19 11.45 29.80
CA LEU A 356 -24.58 11.27 30.21
C LEU A 356 -24.79 10.24 31.33
N LYS A 357 -23.76 9.53 31.81
CA LYS A 357 -23.88 8.62 32.98
C LYS A 357 -22.57 8.58 33.79
N LYS A 358 -22.68 8.86 35.10
CA LYS A 358 -21.63 8.95 36.13
C LYS A 358 -20.53 7.86 36.08
N GLU A 359 -19.31 8.33 36.40
CA GLU A 359 -18.12 7.70 37.03
C GLU A 359 -17.80 6.20 36.85
N SER A 360 -16.60 5.92 36.30
CA SER A 360 -15.56 4.99 36.80
C SER A 360 -14.44 4.77 35.74
N GLU A 361 -13.22 4.54 36.22
CA GLU A 361 -11.92 4.73 35.57
C GLU A 361 -11.31 3.47 34.86
N VAL A 362 -10.53 3.72 33.77
CA VAL A 362 -9.31 3.00 33.22
C VAL A 362 -9.48 1.62 32.52
N PRO A 363 -8.58 1.12 31.60
CA PRO A 363 -7.37 1.65 30.87
C PRO A 363 -7.54 1.69 29.32
N PHE A 364 -6.88 2.47 28.43
CA PHE A 364 -5.48 2.82 28.08
C PHE A 364 -4.57 1.67 27.61
N CYS A 365 -4.27 1.62 26.29
CA CYS A 365 -3.26 0.73 25.70
C CYS A 365 -1.89 0.95 26.36
N PRO A 366 -1.19 -0.10 26.81
CA PRO A 366 0.07 0.05 27.50
C PRO A 366 1.18 0.47 26.52
N ARG A 367 1.97 1.47 26.90
CA ARG A 367 3.31 1.69 26.37
C ARG A 367 4.24 0.62 26.97
N PRO A 368 5.21 0.08 26.22
CA PRO A 368 6.31 -0.63 26.84
C PRO A 368 7.14 0.37 27.67
N ILE A 369 7.40 0.00 28.91
CA ILE A 369 8.28 0.71 29.83
C ILE A 369 9.71 0.53 29.29
N LEU A 370 10.33 1.63 28.84
CA LEU A 370 11.78 1.71 28.74
C LEU A 370 12.31 1.69 30.17
N GLN A 371 12.89 0.58 30.60
CA GLN A 371 13.77 0.59 31.76
C GLN A 371 15.09 1.23 31.33
N GLU A 372 15.39 2.38 31.92
CA GLU A 372 16.74 2.94 31.97
C GLU A 372 17.66 1.90 32.63
N VAL A 373 18.64 1.41 31.88
CA VAL A 373 19.80 0.73 32.45
C VAL A 373 20.79 1.84 32.84
N ARG A 374 21.09 1.93 34.14
CA ARG A 374 22.16 2.75 34.70
C ARG A 374 23.53 2.22 34.29
#